data_AF-A0A0Q5PBA7-F1
#
_entry.id   AF-A0A0Q5PBA7-F1
#
_cell.length_a   1.000
_cell.length_b   1.000
_cell.length_c   1.000
_cell.angle_alpha   90.00
_cell.angle_beta   90.00
_cell.angle_gamma   90.00
#
_symmetry.space_group_name_H-M   'P 1'
#
loop_
_entity.id
_entity.type
_entity.pdbx_description
1 polymer ?
#
loop_
_entity_poly.entity_id
_entity_poly.type
_entity_poly.pdbx_seq_one_letter_code
_entity_poly.pdbx_strand_id
1 'polypeptide(L)'
;MRMISMGFTEIFVSTHDEALKRAGALEGGGPAAPDSLRIPDISDFEIEQLGDLAGAAVHAAGADYELAMVDVASDSLLGVPAAMVRALAELLSYETEGEGNVLEDVAARWAAEEDMPFGSDEALGYVQRLAQMAGSVDANARTGLYVWSA
;
A
#
# COMPACT_ATOMS: atom_id res chain seq x y z
N MET A 1 -5.98 25.72 -8.26
CA MET A 1 -4.56 25.79 -7.89
C MET A 1 -4.41 24.94 -6.64
N ARG A 2 -4.21 23.64 -6.82
CA ARG A 2 -4.06 22.69 -5.70
C ARG A 2 -2.57 22.41 -5.52
N MET A 3 -2.14 22.35 -4.26
CA MET A 3 -0.77 22.01 -3.89
C MET A 3 -0.53 20.55 -4.29
N ILE A 4 0.42 20.34 -5.19
CA ILE A 4 1.11 19.05 -5.29
C ILE A 4 1.71 18.85 -3.90
N SER A 5 1.25 17.83 -3.16
CA SER A 5 1.86 17.51 -1.86
C SER A 5 3.31 17.17 -2.13
N MET A 6 4.26 17.97 -1.63
CA MET A 6 5.70 17.72 -1.83
C MET A 6 6.21 16.60 -0.89
N GLY A 7 5.41 15.54 -0.74
CA GLY A 7 5.57 14.48 0.24
C GLY A 7 5.76 13.11 -0.41
N PHE A 8 5.86 12.09 0.42
CA PHE A 8 5.86 10.70 -0.04
C PHE A 8 5.05 9.88 0.93
N THR A 9 4.47 8.80 0.40
CA THR A 9 3.96 7.71 1.21
C THR A 9 5.04 6.63 1.29
N GLU A 10 5.28 6.10 2.49
CA GLU A 10 6.17 4.95 2.68
C GLU A 10 5.42 3.77 3.26
N ILE A 11 5.52 2.63 2.58
CA ILE A 11 4.91 1.36 2.96
C ILE A 11 6.01 0.41 3.42
N PHE A 12 5.78 -0.33 4.50
CA PHE A 12 6.74 -1.29 5.03
C PHE A 12 6.08 -2.40 5.85
N VAL A 13 6.74 -3.56 5.91
CA VAL A 13 6.36 -4.66 6.81
C VAL A 13 7.22 -4.58 8.05
N SER A 14 6.59 -4.66 9.22
CA SER A 14 7.30 -4.49 10.48
C SER A 14 6.52 -5.09 11.64
N THR A 15 7.14 -5.20 12.82
CA THR A 15 6.37 -5.31 14.07
C THR A 15 5.81 -3.95 14.46
N HIS A 16 4.77 -3.90 15.28
CA HIS A 16 4.15 -2.64 15.70
C HIS A 16 5.13 -1.67 16.38
N ASP A 17 5.95 -2.15 17.32
CA ASP A 17 6.95 -1.33 18.02
C ASP A 17 8.01 -0.74 17.06
N GLU A 18 8.38 -1.50 16.03
CA GLU A 18 9.33 -1.05 15.02
C GLU A 18 8.68 -0.09 14.02
N ALA A 19 7.38 -0.26 13.72
CA ALA A 19 6.61 0.67 12.91
C ALA A 19 6.52 2.06 13.56
N LEU A 20 6.29 2.13 14.88
CA LEU A 20 6.29 3.39 15.62
C LEU A 20 7.65 4.08 15.61
N LYS A 21 8.74 3.32 15.82
CA LYS A 21 10.11 3.85 15.70
C LYS A 21 10.39 4.36 14.29
N ARG A 22 9.85 3.67 13.27
CA ARG A 22 9.99 4.08 11.87
C ARG A 22 9.25 5.37 11.59
N ALA A 23 8.00 5.50 12.03
CA ALA A 23 7.20 6.72 11.90
C ALA A 23 7.92 7.93 12.53
N GLY A 24 8.40 7.79 13.77
CA GLY A 24 9.15 8.86 14.42
C GLY A 24 10.46 9.22 13.71
N ALA A 25 11.13 8.26 13.07
CA ALA A 25 12.29 8.54 12.22
C ALA A 25 11.91 9.32 10.95
N LEU A 26 10.77 9.00 10.34
CA LEU A 26 10.27 9.66 9.12
C LEU A 26 9.83 11.10 9.40
N GLU A 27 9.13 11.34 10.52
CA GLU A 27 8.78 12.68 11.01
C GLU A 27 10.02 13.56 11.21
N GLY A 28 11.15 12.95 11.61
CA GLY A 28 12.45 13.62 11.73
C GLY A 28 13.23 13.79 10.42
N GLY A 29 12.68 13.40 9.26
CA GLY A 29 13.36 13.46 7.96
C GLY A 29 14.32 12.30 7.70
N GLY A 30 14.09 11.15 8.33
CA GLY A 30 14.92 9.95 8.21
C GLY A 30 14.97 9.38 6.78
N PRO A 31 16.06 8.66 6.44
CA PRO A 31 16.22 8.08 5.10
C PRO A 31 15.22 6.95 4.85
N ALA A 32 15.02 6.56 3.59
CA ALA A 32 14.25 5.38 3.21
C ALA A 32 14.82 4.10 3.84
N ALA A 33 13.95 3.18 4.25
CA ALA A 33 14.37 1.89 4.78
C ALA A 33 14.64 0.93 3.61
N PRO A 34 15.65 0.03 3.70
CA PRO A 34 16.04 -0.84 2.60
C PRO A 34 14.91 -1.70 2.02
N ASP A 35 14.00 -2.17 2.88
CA ASP A 35 12.90 -3.05 2.49
C ASP A 35 11.54 -2.33 2.37
N SER A 36 11.54 -1.01 2.54
CA SER A 36 10.33 -0.18 2.34
C SER A 36 10.07 0.10 0.87
N LEU A 37 8.81 0.40 0.56
CA LEU A 37 8.42 1.01 -0.70
C LEU A 37 8.07 2.48 -0.43
N ARG A 38 8.73 3.40 -1.13
CA ARG A 38 8.45 4.83 -1.05
C ARG A 38 7.89 5.31 -2.38
N ILE A 39 6.71 5.90 -2.34
CA ILE A 39 6.00 6.41 -3.52
C ILE A 39 5.85 7.93 -3.36
N PRO A 40 6.44 8.74 -4.25
CA PRO A 40 6.34 10.20 -4.18
C PRO A 40 4.93 10.67 -4.54
N ASP A 41 4.54 11.79 -3.94
CA ASP A 41 3.37 12.59 -4.33
C ASP A 41 2.02 11.85 -4.31
N ILE A 42 1.90 10.78 -3.50
CA ILE A 42 0.62 10.14 -3.15
C ILE A 42 0.39 10.20 -1.64
N SER A 43 -0.87 10.05 -1.23
CA SER A 43 -1.34 9.95 0.15
C SER A 43 -1.87 8.56 0.49
N ASP A 44 -2.32 8.40 1.74
CA ASP A 44 -3.06 7.24 2.24
C ASP A 44 -4.31 6.94 1.40
N PHE A 45 -5.01 7.96 0.90
CA PHE A 45 -6.20 7.79 0.08
C PHE A 45 -5.93 7.02 -1.22
N GLU A 46 -4.84 7.33 -1.94
CA GLU A 46 -4.48 6.59 -3.15
C GLU A 46 -4.14 5.12 -2.84
N ILE A 47 -3.63 4.83 -1.64
CA ILE A 47 -3.40 3.46 -1.17
C ILE A 47 -4.74 2.74 -0.87
N GLU A 48 -5.70 3.42 -0.25
CA GLU A 48 -7.06 2.87 -0.03
C GLU A 48 -7.76 2.52 -1.33
N GLN A 49 -7.67 3.40 -2.34
CA GLN A 49 -8.19 3.14 -3.69
C GLN A 49 -7.56 1.88 -4.31
N LEU A 50 -6.25 1.67 -4.13
CA LEU A 50 -5.61 0.43 -4.55
C LEU A 50 -6.18 -0.79 -3.81
N GLY A 51 -6.50 -0.66 -2.53
CA GLY A 51 -7.17 -1.70 -1.75
C GLY A 51 -8.52 -2.11 -2.34
N ASP A 52 -9.35 -1.14 -2.71
CA ASP A 52 -10.64 -1.37 -3.37
C ASP A 52 -10.47 -2.07 -4.73
N LEU A 53 -9.51 -1.62 -5.54
CA LEU A 53 -9.20 -2.21 -6.85
C LEU A 53 -8.73 -3.66 -6.72
N ALA A 54 -7.80 -3.93 -5.80
CA ALA A 54 -7.29 -5.27 -5.52
C ALA A 54 -8.42 -6.18 -5.02
N GLY A 55 -9.22 -5.70 -4.07
CA GLY A 55 -10.37 -6.43 -3.53
C GLY A 55 -11.39 -6.81 -4.59
N ALA A 56 -11.74 -5.87 -5.48
CA ALA A 56 -12.63 -6.16 -6.60
C ALA A 56 -12.04 -7.21 -7.56
N ALA A 57 -10.73 -7.13 -7.83
CA ALA A 57 -10.03 -8.04 -8.74
C ALA A 57 -10.00 -9.49 -8.24
N VAL A 58 -9.88 -9.72 -6.92
CA VAL A 58 -9.87 -11.07 -6.31
C VAL A 58 -11.25 -11.51 -5.81
N HIS A 59 -12.33 -10.86 -6.28
CA HIS A 59 -13.72 -11.15 -5.88
C HIS A 59 -14.00 -11.01 -4.37
N ALA A 60 -13.24 -10.17 -3.68
CA ALA A 60 -13.43 -9.78 -2.29
C ALA A 60 -14.03 -8.36 -2.16
N ALA A 61 -14.86 -7.93 -3.13
CA ALA A 61 -15.49 -6.62 -3.12
C ALA A 61 -16.40 -6.42 -1.88
N GLY A 62 -16.42 -5.19 -1.35
CA GLY A 62 -17.25 -4.82 -0.19
C GLY A 62 -16.65 -5.15 1.18
N ALA A 63 -15.41 -5.62 1.23
CA ALA A 63 -14.62 -5.58 2.46
C ALA A 63 -14.17 -4.13 2.77
N ASP A 64 -13.78 -3.91 4.01
CA ASP A 64 -13.24 -2.64 4.46
C ASP A 64 -11.73 -2.58 4.15
N TYR A 65 -11.37 -1.67 3.24
CA TYR A 65 -10.00 -1.42 2.79
C TYR A 65 -9.44 -0.09 3.32
N GLU A 66 -10.19 0.59 4.19
CA GLU A 66 -9.78 1.85 4.82
C GLU A 66 -8.57 1.62 5.74
N LEU A 67 -7.59 2.51 5.65
CA LEU A 67 -6.41 2.48 6.49
C LEU A 67 -6.77 2.97 7.89
N ALA A 68 -6.25 2.32 8.93
CA ALA A 68 -6.63 2.63 10.30
C ALA A 68 -5.44 3.16 11.10
N MET A 69 -5.63 4.23 11.88
CA MET A 69 -4.65 4.66 12.87
C MET A 69 -4.35 3.51 13.84
N VAL A 70 -3.06 3.22 14.02
CA VAL A 70 -2.61 2.12 14.90
C VAL A 70 -2.12 2.61 16.25
N ASP A 71 -1.82 3.90 16.39
CA ASP A 71 -1.42 4.53 17.64
C ASP A 71 -1.84 6.00 17.66
N VAL A 72 -2.40 6.43 18.79
CA VAL A 72 -2.89 7.81 18.99
C VAL A 72 -1.76 8.86 19.07
N ALA A 73 -0.52 8.41 19.20
CA ALA A 73 0.66 9.26 19.24
C ALA A 73 1.27 9.52 17.85
N SER A 74 0.79 8.86 16.79
CA SER A 74 1.25 9.09 15.42
C SER A 74 0.08 9.09 14.45
N ASP A 75 -0.37 10.30 14.07
CA ASP A 75 -1.46 10.50 13.12
C ASP A 75 -1.07 10.06 11.69
N SER A 76 0.23 10.07 11.39
CA SER A 76 0.78 9.71 10.08
C SER A 76 0.99 8.21 9.89
N LEU A 77 0.93 7.40 10.96
CA LEU A 77 1.15 5.95 10.88
C LEU A 77 -0.19 5.19 10.86
N LEU A 78 -0.44 4.54 9.74
CA LEU A 78 -1.64 3.77 9.49
C LEU A 78 -1.31 2.28 9.32
N GLY A 79 -2.20 1.43 9.82
CA GLY A 79 -2.17 -0.01 9.62
C GLY A 79 -3.04 -0.39 8.44
N VAL A 80 -2.50 -1.25 7.59
CA VAL A 80 -3.25 -1.83 6.47
C VAL A 80 -4.17 -2.94 7.00
N PRO A 81 -5.48 -2.91 6.73
CA PRO A 81 -6.40 -3.91 7.24
C PRO A 81 -6.09 -5.30 6.65
N ALA A 82 -6.38 -6.35 7.42
CA ALA A 82 -6.07 -7.72 7.01
C ALA A 82 -6.77 -8.16 5.71
N ALA A 83 -7.92 -7.56 5.38
CA ALA A 83 -8.60 -7.78 4.11
C ALA A 83 -7.74 -7.28 2.93
N MET A 84 -7.21 -6.05 3.03
CA MET A 84 -6.32 -5.48 2.02
C MET A 84 -5.03 -6.28 1.88
N VAL A 85 -4.40 -6.68 2.98
CA VAL A 85 -3.18 -7.50 2.95
C VAL A 85 -3.42 -8.82 2.19
N ARG A 86 -4.55 -9.48 2.43
CA ARG A 86 -4.90 -10.72 1.71
C ARG A 86 -5.14 -10.45 0.23
N ALA A 87 -5.95 -9.45 -0.10
CA ALA A 87 -6.27 -9.11 -1.48
C ALA A 87 -5.01 -8.78 -2.30
N LEU A 88 -4.11 -7.96 -1.75
CA LEU A 88 -2.82 -7.64 -2.38
C LEU A 88 -1.95 -8.88 -2.58
N ALA A 89 -1.82 -9.73 -1.57
CA ALA A 89 -1.00 -10.94 -1.67
C ALA A 89 -1.54 -11.92 -2.73
N GLU A 90 -2.86 -12.03 -2.86
CA GLU A 90 -3.52 -12.92 -3.82
C GLU A 90 -3.26 -12.51 -5.29
N LEU A 91 -3.06 -11.21 -5.57
CA LEU A 91 -2.77 -10.71 -6.92
C LEU A 91 -1.58 -11.40 -7.60
N LEU A 92 -0.58 -11.85 -6.84
CA LEU A 92 0.60 -12.55 -7.41
C LEU A 92 0.28 -13.95 -7.95
N SER A 93 -0.81 -14.55 -7.47
CA SER A 93 -1.19 -15.93 -7.76
C SER A 93 -2.48 -16.05 -8.57
N TYR A 94 -3.18 -14.92 -8.76
CA TYR A 94 -4.48 -14.89 -9.39
C TYR A 94 -4.30 -14.91 -10.91
N GLU A 95 -4.41 -16.10 -11.50
CA GLU A 95 -4.48 -16.29 -12.94
C GLU A 95 -5.94 -16.54 -13.34
N THR A 96 -6.50 -15.67 -14.19
CA THR A 96 -7.82 -15.92 -14.78
C THR A 96 -7.65 -16.51 -16.17
N GLU A 97 -8.26 -17.68 -16.42
CA GLU A 97 -8.20 -18.31 -17.74
C GLU A 97 -8.79 -17.38 -18.82
N GLY A 98 -7.91 -16.86 -19.69
CA GLY A 98 -8.31 -16.06 -20.86
C GLY A 98 -8.63 -14.59 -20.61
N GLU A 99 -8.56 -14.09 -19.37
CA GLU A 99 -8.88 -12.67 -19.04
C GLU A 99 -7.64 -11.77 -18.88
N GLY A 100 -6.43 -12.28 -19.09
CA GLY A 100 -5.19 -11.47 -19.00
C GLY A 100 -4.58 -11.47 -17.59
N ASN A 101 -3.60 -10.59 -17.38
CA ASN A 101 -2.87 -10.51 -16.13
C ASN A 101 -3.59 -9.55 -15.16
N VAL A 102 -4.29 -10.11 -14.17
CA VAL A 102 -5.08 -9.33 -13.20
C VAL A 102 -4.25 -8.28 -12.47
N LEU A 103 -2.97 -8.55 -12.22
CA LEU A 103 -2.06 -7.59 -11.61
C LEU A 103 -1.82 -6.37 -12.52
N GLU A 104 -1.66 -6.59 -13.83
CA GLU A 104 -1.52 -5.51 -14.82
C GLU A 104 -2.80 -4.68 -14.92
N ASP A 105 -3.98 -5.32 -14.86
CA ASP A 105 -5.26 -4.62 -14.90
C ASP A 105 -5.47 -3.74 -13.67
N VAL A 106 -5.14 -4.24 -12.47
CA VAL A 106 -5.20 -3.44 -11.22
C VAL A 106 -4.24 -2.26 -11.32
N ALA A 107 -3.01 -2.48 -11.78
CA ALA A 107 -2.02 -1.41 -11.94
C ALA A 107 -2.47 -0.34 -12.95
N ALA A 108 -3.00 -0.75 -14.10
CA ALA A 108 -3.50 0.16 -15.12
C ALA A 108 -4.69 1.00 -14.63
N ARG A 109 -5.61 0.38 -13.87
CA ARG A 109 -6.73 1.08 -13.26
C ARG A 109 -6.28 2.05 -12.17
N TRP A 110 -5.35 1.63 -11.32
CA TRP A 110 -4.83 2.49 -10.27
C TRP A 110 -4.12 3.72 -10.86
N ALA A 111 -3.29 3.55 -11.89
CA ALA A 111 -2.65 4.67 -12.59
C ALA A 111 -3.65 5.60 -13.31
N ALA A 112 -4.87 5.14 -13.56
CA ALA A 112 -5.93 5.92 -14.21
C ALA A 112 -6.83 6.67 -13.21
N GLU A 113 -6.64 6.47 -11.90
CA GLU A 113 -7.32 7.26 -10.87
C GLU A 113 -6.91 8.74 -10.95
N GLU A 114 -7.78 9.60 -10.41
CA GLU A 114 -7.54 11.05 -10.43
C GLU A 114 -6.25 11.41 -9.67
N ASP A 115 -5.52 12.40 -10.19
CA ASP A 115 -4.32 12.98 -9.56
C ASP A 115 -3.12 12.02 -9.36
N MET A 116 -3.12 10.85 -9.98
CA MET A 116 -2.00 9.91 -9.90
C MET A 116 -0.73 10.46 -10.58
N PRO A 117 0.42 10.49 -9.87
CA PRO A 117 1.65 11.11 -10.39
C PRO A 117 2.45 10.20 -11.34
N PHE A 118 1.93 9.01 -11.67
CA PHE A 118 2.62 8.01 -12.48
C PHE A 118 1.70 7.27 -13.45
N GLY A 119 2.29 6.67 -14.48
CA GLY A 119 1.58 5.86 -15.49
C GLY A 119 1.52 4.37 -15.15
N SER A 120 0.84 3.59 -16.01
CA SER A 120 0.60 2.15 -15.82
C SER A 120 1.86 1.32 -15.60
N ASP A 121 2.95 1.62 -16.31
CA ASP A 121 4.19 0.85 -16.22
C ASP A 121 4.87 0.99 -14.85
N GLU A 122 4.83 2.20 -14.29
CA GLU A 122 5.37 2.47 -12.96
C GLU A 122 4.43 1.94 -11.86
N ALA A 123 3.12 2.12 -12.04
CA ALA A 123 2.11 1.53 -11.17
C ALA A 123 2.27 0.01 -11.08
N LEU A 124 2.56 -0.67 -12.19
CA LEU A 124 2.79 -2.11 -12.23
C LEU A 124 3.92 -2.53 -11.28
N GLY A 125 5.04 -1.80 -11.31
CA GLY A 125 6.15 -2.04 -10.39
C GLY A 125 5.76 -1.85 -8.92
N TYR A 126 4.99 -0.81 -8.62
CA TYR A 126 4.50 -0.53 -7.26
C TYR A 126 3.52 -1.58 -6.78
N VAL A 127 2.50 -1.94 -7.57
CA VAL A 127 1.51 -2.97 -7.22
C VAL A 127 2.19 -4.32 -7.02
N GLN A 128 3.12 -4.70 -7.90
CA GLN A 128 3.88 -5.94 -7.74
C GLN A 128 4.69 -5.94 -6.44
N ARG A 129 5.35 -4.84 -6.10
CA ARG A 129 6.12 -4.73 -4.85
C ARG A 129 5.21 -4.77 -3.62
N LEU A 130 4.09 -4.06 -3.64
CA LEU A 130 3.10 -4.09 -2.56
C LEU A 130 2.53 -5.48 -2.35
N ALA A 131 2.20 -6.19 -3.42
CA ALA A 131 1.71 -7.57 -3.36
C ALA A 131 2.74 -8.53 -2.75
N GLN A 132 4.03 -8.37 -3.11
CA GLN A 132 5.13 -9.14 -2.49
C GLN A 132 5.29 -8.85 -1.00
N MET A 133 5.18 -7.56 -0.61
CA MET A 133 5.26 -7.15 0.79
C MET A 133 4.05 -7.67 1.59
N ALA A 134 2.85 -7.62 1.02
CA ALA A 134 1.67 -8.20 1.64
C ALA A 134 1.82 -9.71 1.85
N GLY A 135 2.39 -10.42 0.88
CA GLY A 135 2.71 -11.85 0.97
C GLY A 135 3.81 -12.21 1.97
N SER A 136 4.61 -11.24 2.44
CA SER A 136 5.67 -11.48 3.44
C SER A 136 5.24 -11.18 4.88
N VAL A 137 4.00 -10.72 5.09
CA VAL A 137 3.44 -10.53 6.44
C VAL A 137 3.30 -11.90 7.12
N ASP A 138 3.93 -12.04 8.29
CA ASP A 138 3.95 -13.28 9.08
C ASP A 138 3.30 -13.04 10.44
N ALA A 139 2.13 -13.66 10.62
CA ALA A 139 1.37 -13.61 11.87
C ALA A 139 2.15 -14.20 13.06
N ASN A 140 3.05 -15.16 12.85
CA ASN A 140 3.85 -15.75 13.92
C ASN A 140 4.93 -14.78 14.42
N ALA A 141 5.50 -13.99 13.51
CA ALA A 141 6.42 -12.90 13.81
C ALA A 141 5.68 -11.64 14.33
N ARG A 142 4.34 -11.65 14.35
CA ARG A 142 3.49 -10.49 14.69
C ARG A 142 3.80 -9.27 13.83
N THR A 143 4.14 -9.50 12.56
CA THR A 143 4.34 -8.41 11.62
C THR A 143 3.01 -7.99 11.01
N GLY A 144 2.96 -6.74 10.57
CA GLY A 144 1.86 -6.16 9.79
C GLY A 144 2.41 -5.31 8.65
N LEU A 145 1.53 -4.94 7.73
CA LEU A 145 1.81 -3.97 6.69
C LEU A 145 1.36 -2.59 7.17
N TYR A 146 2.24 -1.61 7.07
CA TYR A 146 2.01 -0.25 7.56
C TYR A 146 2.24 0.76 6.45
N VAL A 147 1.51 1.87 6.53
CA VAL A 147 1.60 3.03 5.64
C VAL A 147 1.95 4.22 6.51
N TRP A 148 2.98 4.96 6.12
CA TRP A 148 3.26 6.28 6.66
C TRP A 148 2.98 7.33 5.57
N SER A 149 2.14 8.31 5.88
CA SER A 149 1.69 9.37 4.98
C SER A 149 1.86 10.73 5.65
N ALA A 150 2.46 11.70 4.95
CA ALA A 150 2.90 13.00 5.47
C ALA A 150 1.89 14.13 5.25
#